data_AF-A0A5K0WF84-F1
#
_entry.id   AF-A0A5K0WF84-F1
#
_cell.length_a   1.000
_cell.length_b   1.000
_cell.length_c   1.000
_cell.angle_alpha   90.00
_cell.angle_beta   90.00
_cell.angle_gamma   90.00
#
_symmetry.space_group_name_H-M   'P 1'
#
loop_
_entity.id
_entity.type
_entity.pdbx_description
1 polymer ?
#
loop_
_entity_poly.entity_id
_entity_poly.type
_entity_poly.pdbx_seq_one_letter_code
_entity_poly.pdbx_strand_id
1 'polypeptide(L)' 'WDYMEVGGRLFRDMNRSVAYEIALKTWAEWVESDVDPETTKVFFQGMPAHHL' A
#
# COMPACT_ATOMS: atom_id res chain seq x y z
N TRP A 1 11.58 8.30 -2.30
CA TRP A 1 10.63 9.07 -1.48
C TRP A 1 11.36 9.45 -0.22
N ASP A 2 11.41 10.75 0.08
CA ASP A 2 12.13 11.27 1.24
C ASP A 2 11.22 11.51 2.44
N TYR A 3 9.90 11.30 2.28
CA TYR A 3 8.92 11.42 3.34
C TYR A 3 7.74 10.46 3.12
N MET A 4 7.17 9.97 4.21
CA MET A 4 6.00 9.09 4.27
C MET A 4 5.07 9.58 5.37
N GLU A 5 3.76 9.61 5.12
CA GLU A 5 2.77 10.03 6.11
C GLU A 5 1.96 8.83 6.60
N VAL A 6 1.83 8.70 7.91
CA VAL A 6 1.00 7.66 8.55
C VAL A 6 0.17 8.31 9.65
N GLY A 7 -1.16 8.26 9.52
CA GLY A 7 -2.09 8.78 10.52
C GLY A 7 -1.87 10.26 10.86
N GLY A 8 -1.62 11.12 9.85
CA GLY A 8 -1.39 12.56 10.04
C GLY A 8 -0.01 12.94 10.56
N ARG A 9 0.93 11.98 10.63
CA ARG A 9 2.33 12.22 11.04
C ARG A 9 3.28 11.98 9.88
N LEU A 10 4.17 12.93 9.65
CA LEU A 10 5.16 12.88 8.57
C LEU A 10 6.50 12.29 9.08
N PHE A 11 7.02 11.30 8.36
CA PHE A 11 8.27 10.60 8.66
C PHE A 11 9.24 10.75 7.49
N ARG A 12 10.47 11.21 7.73
CA ARG A 12 11.49 11.40 6.67
C ARG A 12 12.15 10.07 6.26
N ASP A 13 12.59 9.29 7.25
CA ASP A 13 13.43 8.10 7.02
C ASP A 13 12.77 6.82 7.53
N MET A 14 11.49 6.64 7.21
CA MET A 14 10.79 5.40 7.56
C MET A 14 11.40 4.22 6.79
N ASN A 15 11.57 3.09 7.48
CA ASN A 15 11.99 1.86 6.83
C ASN A 15 11.01 1.50 5.70
N ARG A 16 11.53 1.32 4.49
CA ARG A 16 10.71 1.15 3.29
C ARG A 16 9.83 -0.10 3.35
N SER A 17 10.29 -1.18 3.97
CA SER A 17 9.49 -2.40 4.13
C SER A 17 8.33 -2.18 5.11
N VAL A 18 8.57 -1.43 6.19
CA VAL A 18 7.52 -1.05 7.14
C VAL A 18 6.50 -0.14 6.47
N ALA A 19 6.96 0.87 5.72
CA ALA A 19 6.08 1.76 4.98
C ALA A 19 5.23 1.03 3.94
N TYR A 20 5.84 0.06 3.25
CA TYR A 20 5.14 -0.78 2.28
C TYR A 20 4.09 -1.67 2.94
N GLU A 21 4.40 -2.28 4.08
CA GLU A 21 3.43 -3.06 4.87
C GLU A 21 2.25 -2.21 5.33
N ILE A 22 2.50 -1.01 5.85
CA ILE A 22 1.45 -0.07 6.27
C ILE A 22 0.57 0.29 5.09
N ALA A 23 1.16 0.69 3.96
CA ALA A 23 0.43 1.07 2.77
C ALA A 23 -0.45 -0.08 2.23
N LEU A 24 0.07 -1.31 2.21
CA LEU A 24 -0.69 -2.48 1.78
C LEU A 24 -1.85 -2.81 2.72
N LYS A 25 -1.66 -2.71 4.04
CA LYS A 25 -2.75 -2.94 5.00
C LYS A 25 -3.84 -1.89 4.85
N THR A 26 -3.48 -0.61 4.76
CA THR A 26 -4.45 0.47 4.55
C THR A 26 -5.22 0.29 3.24
N TRP A 27 -4.56 -0.13 2.16
CA TRP A 27 -5.22 -0.44 0.90
C TRP A 27 -6.16 -1.65 1.02
N ALA A 28 -5.73 -2.72 1.69
CA ALA A 28 -6.55 -3.91 1.89
C ALA A 28 -7.81 -3.62 2.72
N GLU A 29 -7.68 -2.85 3.80
CA GLU A 29 -8.81 -2.40 4.62
C GLU A 29 -9.83 -1.61 3.78
N TRP A 30 -9.36 -0.71 2.91
CA TRP A 30 -10.23 0.03 2.00
C TRP A 30 -10.91 -0.89 0.98
N VAL A 31 -10.20 -1.88 0.44
CA VAL A 31 -10.80 -2.87 -0.46
C VAL A 31 -11.92 -3.64 0.26
N GLU A 32 -11.69 -4.07 1.49
CA GLU A 32 -12.68 -4.79 2.29
C GLU A 32 -13.91 -3.94 2.64
N SER A 33 -13.74 -2.62 2.87
CA SER A 33 -14.85 -1.74 3.26
C SER A 33 -15.64 -1.16 2.10
N ASP A 34 -15.00 -0.89 0.95
CA ASP A 34 -15.57 -0.05 -0.10
C ASP A 34 -15.73 -0.76 -1.46
N VAL A 35 -15.12 -1.93 -1.66
CA VAL A 35 -15.24 -2.66 -2.93
C VAL A 35 -16.28 -3.76 -2.84
N ASP A 36 -17.30 -3.67 -3.69
CA ASP A 36 -18.27 -4.75 -3.88
C ASP A 36 -17.69 -5.87 -4.78
N PRO A 37 -17.47 -7.09 -4.25
CA PRO A 37 -16.89 -8.19 -5.01
C PRO A 37 -17.84 -8.82 -6.04
N GLU A 38 -19.15 -8.58 -5.96
CA GLU A 38 -20.11 -9.10 -6.96
C GLU A 38 -19.96 -8.37 -8.30
N THR A 39 -19.55 -7.11 -8.26
CA THR A 39 -19.45 -6.24 -9.44
C THR A 39 -18.01 -5.87 -9.80
N THR A 40 -17.08 -5.92 -8.85
CA THR A 40 -15.70 -5.45 -9.03
C THR A 40 -14.68 -6.54 -8.69
N LYS A 41 -13.71 -6.72 -9.59
CA LYS A 41 -12.57 -7.62 -9.37
C LYS A 41 -11.31 -6.81 -9.07
N VAL A 42 -10.66 -7.14 -7.96
CA VAL A 42 -9.40 -6.53 -7.55
C VAL A 42 -8.23 -7.43 -7.95
N PHE A 43 -7.20 -6.82 -8.54
CA PHE A 43 -5.95 -7.50 -8.89
C PHE A 43 -4.79 -6.76 -8.24
N PHE A 44 -3.78 -7.51 -7.80
CA PHE A 44 -2.55 -6.97 -7.29
C PHE A 44 -1.38 -7.45 -8.15
N GLN A 45 -0.59 -6.52 -8.67
CA GLN A 45 0.67 -6.81 -9.33
C GLN A 45 1.82 -6.43 -8.39
N GLY A 46 2.61 -7.44 -8.00
CA GLY A 46 3.82 -7.22 -7.22
C GLY A 46 4.90 -6.46 -7.99
N MET A 47 6.07 -6.31 -7.37
CA MET A 47 7.19 -5.62 -8.03
C MET A 47 7.64 -6.41 -9.26
N PRO A 48 7.79 -5.75 -10.43
CA PRO A 48 8.32 -6.41 -11.62
C PRO A 48 9.77 -6.84 -11.35
N ALA A 49 10.19 -7.93 -12.00
CA ALA A 49 11.60 -8.30 -12.00
C ALA A 49 12.42 -7.16 -12.62
N HIS A 50 13.43 -6.69 -11.91
CA HIS A 50 14.43 -5.81 -12.49
C HIS A 50 15.44 -6.65 -13.26
N HIS A 51 15.62 -6.33 -14.54
CA HIS A 51 16.76 -6.83 -15.31
C HIS A 51 17.95 -5.92 -14.98
N LEU A 52 18.98 -6.50 -14.35
CA LEU A 52 20.25 -5.84 -14.06
C LEU A 52 21.12 -5.70 -15.31
#